data_AF-A0A7C4CZU1-F1
#
_entry.id   AF-A0A7C4CZU1-F1
#
_cell.length_a   1.000
_cell.length_b   1.000
_cell.length_c   1.000
_cell.angle_alpha   90.00
_cell.angle_beta   90.00
_cell.angle_gamma   90.00
#
_symmetry.space_group_name_H-M   'P 1'
#
loop_
_entity.id
_entity.type
_entity.pdbx_description
1 polymer ?
#
loop_
_entity_poly.entity_id
_entity_poly.type
_entity_poly.pdbx_seq_one_letter_code
_entity_poly.pdbx_strand_id
1 'polypeptide(L)'
;MTVRLERLLPALRAEIIRLLIEKYGFTKIQASRILNISPAAVTHYLGKRRGKLFNLKENVNISNMIDEFVEKIVTRNKSISESELYDLALRFSSLLEESSKKIEYSGESSKNKLIKVLRERAQAEHEAAEEFMETATRLNNEVTKMIFRQIASDSIKHADILMSTINLLEREQGQKIEVPRKHELLSLLKKEEEIHIHSLDKVKDFLPHKLLKVIVESVEADEKKHAKILRSLLELAEE
;
A
#
# COMPACT_ATOMS: atom_id res chain seq x y z
N MET A 1 -0.04 13.06 19.76
CA MET A 1 0.76 12.63 20.93
C MET A 1 1.63 11.44 20.51
N THR A 2 2.97 11.59 20.40
CA THR A 2 3.87 10.47 20.04
C THR A 2 3.78 9.37 21.10
N VAL A 3 3.31 8.19 20.70
CA VAL A 3 3.23 7.03 21.58
C VAL A 3 4.65 6.55 21.85
N ARG A 4 5.14 6.78 23.07
CA ARG A 4 6.47 6.27 23.45
C ARG A 4 6.43 4.74 23.46
N LEU A 5 7.34 4.09 22.71
CA LEU A 5 7.49 2.63 22.64
C LEU A 5 7.53 1.97 24.05
N GLU A 6 8.10 2.67 25.02
CA GLU A 6 8.20 2.32 26.44
C GLU A 6 6.85 2.00 27.09
N ARG A 7 5.75 2.60 26.60
CA ARG A 7 4.39 2.34 27.08
C ARG A 7 3.64 1.30 26.24
N LEU A 8 4.06 1.11 25.00
CA LEU A 8 3.39 0.24 24.03
C LEU A 8 3.74 -1.24 24.23
N LEU A 9 5.03 -1.55 24.41
CA LEU A 9 5.49 -2.92 24.64
C LEU A 9 4.82 -3.57 25.87
N PRO A 10 4.69 -2.90 27.03
CA PRO A 10 3.95 -3.47 28.15
C PRO A 10 2.47 -3.72 27.87
N ALA A 11 1.83 -2.89 27.04
CA ALA A 11 0.42 -3.04 26.69
C ALA A 11 0.21 -4.25 25.74
N LEU A 12 1.07 -4.40 24.73
CA LEU A 12 1.06 -5.54 23.82
C LEU A 12 1.31 -6.85 24.56
N ARG A 13 2.29 -6.89 25.46
CA ARG A 13 2.55 -8.08 26.29
C ARG A 13 1.31 -8.47 27.10
N ALA A 14 0.61 -7.50 27.69
CA ALA A 14 -0.62 -7.78 28.43
C ALA A 14 -1.76 -8.32 27.55
N GLU A 15 -1.92 -7.79 26.33
CA GLU A 15 -2.97 -8.25 25.41
C GLU A 15 -2.68 -9.65 24.86
N ILE A 16 -1.42 -9.92 24.49
CA ILE A 16 -0.99 -11.25 24.02
C ILE A 16 -1.19 -12.30 25.12
N ILE A 17 -0.80 -12.01 26.36
CA ILE A 17 -1.03 -12.91 27.51
C ILE A 17 -2.52 -13.20 27.66
N ARG A 18 -3.37 -12.18 27.52
CA ARG A 18 -4.82 -12.33 27.64
C ARG A 18 -5.36 -13.25 26.56
N LEU A 19 -4.99 -13.04 25.30
CA LEU A 19 -5.43 -13.87 24.18
C LEU A 19 -4.95 -15.33 24.33
N LEU A 20 -3.69 -15.55 24.70
CA LEU A 20 -3.17 -16.90 24.93
C LEU A 20 -3.99 -17.67 25.98
N ILE A 21 -4.36 -17.01 27.08
CA ILE A 21 -5.10 -17.66 28.18
C ILE A 21 -6.60 -17.76 27.87
N GLU A 22 -7.24 -16.66 27.49
CA GLU A 22 -8.70 -16.58 27.33
C GLU A 22 -9.20 -17.21 26.02
N LYS A 23 -8.47 -17.03 24.91
CA LYS A 23 -8.88 -17.52 23.58
C LYS A 23 -8.29 -18.88 23.25
N TYR A 24 -7.03 -19.13 23.62
CA TYR A 24 -6.31 -20.37 23.29
C TYR A 24 -6.15 -21.33 24.48
N GLY A 25 -6.63 -20.98 25.68
CA GLY A 25 -6.66 -21.87 26.84
C GLY A 25 -5.31 -22.16 27.49
N PHE A 26 -4.28 -21.35 27.21
CA PHE A 26 -2.95 -21.54 27.80
C PHE A 26 -2.98 -21.30 29.31
N THR A 27 -2.23 -22.10 30.07
CA THR A 27 -1.95 -21.81 31.47
C THR A 27 -0.98 -20.63 31.61
N LYS A 28 -0.95 -19.97 32.77
CA LYS A 28 0.01 -18.88 33.06
C LYS A 28 1.46 -19.31 32.84
N ILE A 29 1.78 -20.58 33.10
CA ILE A 29 3.12 -21.16 32.91
C ILE A 29 3.43 -21.32 31.42
N GLN A 30 2.47 -21.77 30.61
CA GLN A 30 2.68 -21.90 29.17
C GLN A 30 2.81 -20.51 28.51
N ALA A 31 1.99 -19.54 28.91
CA ALA A 31 2.09 -18.16 28.43
C ALA A 31 3.45 -17.53 28.78
N SER A 32 3.98 -17.80 29.98
CA SER A 32 5.30 -17.28 30.40
C SER A 32 6.43 -17.84 29.54
N ARG A 33 6.34 -19.12 29.15
CA ARG A 33 7.29 -19.77 28.24
C ARG A 33 7.22 -19.21 26.82
N ILE A 34 6.02 -18.99 26.30
CA ILE A 34 5.85 -18.40 24.96
C ILE A 34 6.41 -16.98 24.89
N LEU A 35 6.16 -16.15 25.90
CA LEU A 35 6.65 -14.76 25.91
C LEU A 35 8.08 -14.59 26.44
N ASN A 36 8.73 -15.67 26.84
CA ASN A 36 10.05 -15.68 27.47
C ASN A 36 10.14 -14.71 28.68
N ILE A 37 9.14 -14.76 29.55
CA ILE A 37 9.06 -13.94 30.77
C ILE A 37 8.78 -14.82 32.00
N SER A 38 8.96 -14.27 33.20
CA SER A 38 8.68 -15.01 34.44
C SER A 38 7.16 -15.19 34.67
N PRO A 39 6.72 -16.28 35.34
CA PRO A 39 5.32 -16.45 35.75
C PRO A 39 4.80 -15.30 36.63
N ALA A 40 5.68 -14.68 37.41
CA ALA A 40 5.38 -13.47 38.18
C ALA A 40 5.07 -12.27 37.26
N ALA A 41 5.83 -12.09 36.17
CA ALA A 41 5.56 -11.07 35.17
C ALA A 41 4.21 -11.27 34.49
N VAL A 42 3.82 -12.51 34.19
CA VAL A 42 2.49 -12.83 33.64
C VAL A 42 1.38 -12.37 34.57
N THR A 43 1.49 -12.68 35.87
CA THR A 43 0.50 -12.24 36.87
C THR A 43 0.46 -10.72 36.99
N HIS A 44 1.62 -10.07 36.93
CA HIS A 44 1.72 -8.61 36.95
C HIS A 44 1.09 -7.95 35.71
N TYR A 45 1.23 -8.53 34.52
CA TYR A 45 0.57 -8.04 33.30
C TYR A 45 -0.95 -8.23 33.34
N LEU A 46 -1.43 -9.37 33.87
CA LEU A 46 -2.87 -9.62 34.06
C LEU A 46 -3.50 -8.67 35.09
N GLY A 47 -2.78 -8.33 36.16
CA GLY A 47 -3.28 -7.47 37.24
C GLY A 47 -3.36 -5.98 36.88
N LYS A 48 -2.58 -5.50 35.91
CA LYS A 48 -2.56 -4.09 35.51
C LYS A 48 -3.54 -3.84 34.36
N ARG A 49 -4.67 -3.19 34.65
CA ARG A 49 -5.57 -2.53 33.66
C ARG A 49 -4.91 -1.33 32.96
N ARG A 50 -3.69 -1.47 32.44
CA ARG A 50 -3.01 -0.43 31.64
C ARG A 50 -3.44 -0.45 30.17
N GLY A 51 -4.44 -1.25 29.81
CA GLY A 51 -5.14 -1.20 28.52
C GLY A 51 -6.09 0.01 28.36
N LYS A 52 -6.21 0.91 29.34
CA LYS A 52 -6.97 2.16 29.19
C LYS A 52 -6.23 3.26 28.41
N LEU A 53 -4.91 3.12 28.22
CA LEU A 53 -4.11 4.13 27.52
C LEU A 53 -4.19 4.02 25.99
N PHE A 54 -4.59 2.85 25.50
CA PHE A 54 -4.81 2.58 24.09
C PHE A 54 -6.05 1.69 24.06
N ASN A 55 -7.18 2.17 23.55
CA ASN A 55 -8.32 1.29 23.29
C ASN A 55 -7.96 0.38 22.10
N LEU A 56 -7.06 -0.60 22.32
CA LEU A 56 -6.55 -1.52 21.31
C LEU A 56 -7.69 -2.28 20.62
N LYS A 57 -8.81 -2.46 21.33
CA LYS A 57 -10.02 -3.13 20.86
C LYS A 57 -10.95 -2.25 20.02
N GLU A 58 -10.80 -0.92 20.04
CA GLU A 58 -11.67 -0.01 19.27
C GLU A 58 -11.25 0.10 17.80
N ASN A 59 -10.03 -0.32 17.45
CA ASN A 59 -9.56 -0.34 16.09
C ASN A 59 -9.46 -1.78 15.57
N VAL A 60 -10.35 -2.12 14.64
CA VAL A 60 -10.47 -3.46 14.06
C VAL A 60 -9.16 -3.93 13.42
N ASN A 61 -8.45 -3.06 12.70
CA ASN A 61 -7.18 -3.42 12.05
C ASN A 61 -6.10 -3.78 13.08
N ILE A 62 -6.08 -3.03 14.16
CA ILE A 62 -5.15 -3.20 15.26
C ILE A 62 -5.44 -4.51 16.02
N SER A 63 -6.72 -4.79 16.31
CA SER A 63 -7.13 -6.03 16.96
C SER A 63 -6.79 -7.25 16.08
N ASN A 64 -7.13 -7.20 14.79
CA ASN A 64 -6.84 -8.27 13.84
C ASN A 64 -5.34 -8.54 13.75
N MET A 65 -4.51 -7.50 13.75
CA MET A 65 -3.06 -7.65 13.70
C MET A 65 -2.49 -8.36 14.93
N ILE A 66 -2.96 -8.03 16.15
CA ILE A 66 -2.56 -8.76 17.36
C ILE A 66 -3.05 -10.20 17.28
N ASP A 67 -4.30 -10.44 16.87
CA ASP A 67 -4.88 -11.77 16.75
C ASP A 67 -4.09 -12.66 15.78
N GLU A 68 -3.79 -12.16 14.57
CA GLU A 68 -2.96 -12.86 13.58
C GLU A 68 -1.56 -13.17 14.11
N PHE A 69 -0.96 -12.24 14.84
CA PHE A 69 0.35 -12.44 15.44
C PHE A 69 0.31 -13.58 16.46
N VAL A 70 -0.68 -13.56 17.38
CA VAL A 70 -0.85 -14.61 18.39
C VAL A 70 -1.17 -15.95 17.74
N GLU A 71 -2.03 -15.99 16.72
CA GLU A 71 -2.36 -17.21 16.00
C GLU A 71 -1.13 -17.84 15.34
N LYS A 72 -0.29 -17.02 14.68
CA LYS A 72 1.00 -17.48 14.11
C LYS A 72 1.91 -18.09 15.17
N ILE A 73 1.95 -17.52 16.37
CA ILE A 73 2.76 -18.02 17.49
C ILE A 73 2.22 -19.35 18.01
N VAL A 74 0.92 -19.44 18.26
CA VAL A 74 0.26 -20.66 18.75
C VAL A 74 0.46 -21.79 17.73
N THR A 75 0.28 -21.50 16.44
CA THR A 75 0.46 -22.47 15.35
C THR A 75 1.91 -22.98 15.27
N ARG A 76 2.89 -22.09 15.45
CA ARG A 76 4.31 -22.46 15.45
C ARG A 76 4.76 -23.13 16.74
N ASN A 77 3.99 -23.00 17.82
CA ASN A 77 4.30 -23.47 19.17
C ASN A 77 5.74 -23.13 19.62
N LYS A 78 6.18 -21.90 19.33
CA LYS A 78 7.53 -21.41 19.63
C LYS A 78 7.47 -20.17 20.52
N SER A 79 8.55 -19.95 21.26
CA SER A 79 8.74 -18.71 22.02
C SER A 79 8.92 -17.52 21.09
N ILE A 80 8.31 -16.41 21.45
CA ILE A 80 8.40 -15.12 20.78
C ILE A 80 9.78 -14.53 21.05
N SER A 81 10.50 -14.13 20.01
CA SER A 81 11.74 -13.38 20.19
C SER A 81 11.45 -11.95 20.62
N GLU A 82 12.43 -11.31 21.26
CA GLU A 82 12.29 -9.89 21.60
C GLU A 82 12.16 -9.04 20.32
N SER A 83 12.90 -9.35 19.26
CA SER A 83 12.81 -8.66 17.96
C SER A 83 11.41 -8.75 17.33
N GLU A 84 10.75 -9.91 17.36
CA GLU A 84 9.39 -10.08 16.83
C GLU A 84 8.38 -9.20 17.58
N LEU A 85 8.57 -9.05 18.89
CA LEU A 85 7.71 -8.21 19.71
C LEU A 85 7.99 -6.71 19.46
N TYR A 86 9.25 -6.32 19.24
CA TYR A 86 9.61 -4.96 18.83
C TYR A 86 9.07 -4.62 17.44
N ASP A 87 9.15 -5.53 16.48
CA ASP A 87 8.58 -5.36 15.14
C ASP A 87 7.06 -5.24 15.16
N LEU A 88 6.39 -6.01 16.02
CA LEU A 88 4.96 -5.84 16.28
C LEU A 88 4.70 -4.45 16.86
N ALA A 89 5.47 -4.01 17.85
CA ALA A 89 5.31 -2.70 18.47
C ALA A 89 5.54 -1.54 17.49
N LEU A 90 6.51 -1.64 16.58
CA LEU A 90 6.75 -0.63 15.55
C LEU A 90 5.59 -0.52 14.58
N ARG A 91 5.10 -1.65 14.06
CA ARG A 91 3.92 -1.71 13.19
C ARG A 91 2.66 -1.23 13.91
N PHE A 92 2.55 -1.52 15.19
CA PHE A 92 1.48 -1.02 16.03
C PHE A 92 1.57 0.49 16.24
N SER A 93 2.78 1.03 16.42
CA SER A 93 3.03 2.48 16.51
C SER A 93 2.65 3.18 15.21
N SER A 94 3.01 2.63 14.04
CA SER A 94 2.63 3.21 12.74
C SER A 94 1.12 3.20 12.54
N LEU A 95 0.44 2.09 12.87
CA LEU A 95 -1.02 2.01 12.81
C LEU A 95 -1.69 2.93 13.83
N LEU A 96 -1.15 3.05 15.05
CA LEU A 96 -1.64 4.03 16.02
C LEU A 96 -1.39 5.45 15.55
N GLU A 97 -0.30 5.75 14.84
CA GLU A 97 -0.08 7.06 14.21
C GLU A 97 -1.04 7.31 13.04
N GLU A 98 -1.56 6.28 12.40
CA GLU A 98 -2.63 6.38 11.39
C GLU A 98 -4.02 6.45 12.05
N SER A 99 -4.19 5.83 13.22
CA SER A 99 -5.45 5.75 13.98
C SER A 99 -5.68 6.96 14.90
N SER A 100 -4.60 7.53 15.44
CA SER A 100 -4.60 8.80 16.19
C SER A 100 -4.65 9.99 15.24
N LYS A 101 -4.19 9.83 13.99
CA LYS A 101 -4.68 10.70 12.93
C LYS A 101 -6.20 10.60 12.87
N LYS A 102 -6.80 9.37 12.90
CA LYS A 102 -8.25 9.09 12.68
C LYS A 102 -9.23 9.75 13.64
N ILE A 103 -8.78 10.21 14.80
CA ILE A 103 -9.64 10.80 15.84
C ILE A 103 -9.47 12.34 15.93
N GLU A 104 -8.52 12.92 15.19
CA GLU A 104 -8.38 14.38 14.96
C GLU A 104 -8.80 14.79 13.52
N TYR A 105 -9.56 13.97 12.79
CA TYR A 105 -10.03 14.30 11.42
C TYR A 105 -11.22 15.27 11.42
N SER A 106 -10.94 16.51 11.75
CA SER A 106 -11.66 17.64 11.19
C SER A 106 -10.66 18.75 10.85
N GLY A 107 -10.54 19.09 9.56
CA GLY A 107 -9.85 20.28 9.06
C GLY A 107 -8.43 20.06 8.50
N GLU A 108 -8.17 20.64 7.32
CA GLU A 108 -6.88 21.03 6.68
C GLU A 108 -5.68 20.03 6.69
N SER A 109 -5.31 19.48 7.84
CA SER A 109 -4.04 18.79 8.13
C SER A 109 -3.86 17.44 7.42
N SER A 110 -4.91 16.63 7.29
CA SER A 110 -4.83 15.32 6.63
C SER A 110 -4.76 15.41 5.10
N LYS A 111 -5.50 16.38 4.55
CA LYS A 111 -5.39 16.79 3.14
C LYS A 111 -3.97 17.26 2.85
N ASN A 112 -3.39 18.09 3.72
CA ASN A 112 -2.00 18.54 3.62
C ASN A 112 -0.98 17.40 3.69
N LYS A 113 -1.20 16.37 4.53
CA LYS A 113 -0.31 15.19 4.60
C LYS A 113 -0.41 14.32 3.34
N LEU A 114 -1.60 14.11 2.81
CA LEU A 114 -1.79 13.39 1.55
C LEU A 114 -1.14 14.14 0.39
N ILE A 115 -1.39 15.44 0.29
CA ILE A 115 -0.75 16.33 -0.71
C ILE A 115 0.78 16.25 -0.59
N LYS A 116 1.32 16.26 0.63
CA LYS A 116 2.77 16.12 0.85
C LYS A 116 3.32 14.82 0.27
N VAL A 117 2.69 13.68 0.55
CA VAL A 117 3.13 12.37 0.02
C VAL A 117 3.02 12.32 -1.51
N LEU A 118 1.92 12.83 -2.07
CA LEU A 118 1.74 12.89 -3.52
C LEU A 118 2.80 13.78 -4.18
N ARG A 119 3.18 14.90 -3.53
CA ARG A 119 4.21 15.82 -4.02
C ARG A 119 5.60 15.20 -3.96
N GLU A 120 5.94 14.51 -2.87
CA GLU A 120 7.18 13.74 -2.75
C GLU A 120 7.26 12.66 -3.84
N ARG A 121 6.15 11.97 -4.14
CA ARG A 121 6.13 10.98 -5.21
C ARG A 121 6.23 11.61 -6.61
N ALA A 122 5.51 12.70 -6.87
CA ALA A 122 5.58 13.41 -8.15
C ALA A 122 7.00 13.91 -8.45
N GLN A 123 7.68 14.42 -7.42
CA GLN A 123 9.09 14.82 -7.50
C GLN A 123 9.99 13.62 -7.86
N ALA A 124 9.84 12.49 -7.17
CA ALA A 124 10.63 11.29 -7.46
C ALA A 124 10.38 10.74 -8.88
N GLU A 125 9.16 10.84 -9.41
CA GLU A 125 8.85 10.46 -10.79
C GLU A 125 9.52 11.43 -11.80
N HIS A 126 9.57 12.73 -11.50
CA HIS A 126 10.26 13.71 -12.35
C HIS A 126 11.78 13.47 -12.38
N GLU A 127 12.41 13.27 -11.21
CA GLU A 127 13.83 12.95 -11.08
C GLU A 127 14.19 11.66 -11.82
N ALA A 128 13.34 10.62 -11.70
CA ALA A 128 13.52 9.38 -12.45
C ALA A 128 13.45 9.62 -13.98
N ALA A 129 12.51 10.45 -14.45
CA ALA A 129 12.40 10.79 -15.86
C ALA A 129 13.67 11.48 -16.40
N GLU A 130 14.23 12.42 -15.63
CA GLU A 130 15.49 13.09 -15.95
C GLU A 130 16.65 12.09 -16.06
N GLU A 131 16.80 11.20 -15.07
CA GLU A 131 17.85 10.17 -15.05
C GLU A 131 17.73 9.20 -16.24
N PHE A 132 16.52 8.78 -16.57
CA PHE A 132 16.27 7.92 -17.73
C PHE A 132 16.54 8.64 -19.06
N MET A 133 16.18 9.91 -19.19
CA MET A 133 16.49 10.71 -20.38
C MET A 133 17.99 10.96 -20.54
N GLU A 134 18.68 11.30 -19.46
CA GLU A 134 20.13 11.47 -19.45
C GLU A 134 20.84 10.16 -19.79
N THR A 135 20.33 9.03 -19.31
CA THR A 135 20.83 7.73 -19.72
C THR A 135 20.57 7.46 -21.20
N ALA A 136 19.41 7.83 -21.71
CA ALA A 136 19.09 7.70 -23.14
C ALA A 136 20.02 8.52 -24.04
N THR A 137 20.44 9.72 -23.63
CA THR A 137 21.36 10.55 -24.45
C THR A 137 22.77 9.95 -24.54
N ARG A 138 23.21 9.21 -23.51
CA ARG A 138 24.52 8.54 -23.47
C ARG A 138 24.58 7.22 -24.25
N LEU A 139 23.44 6.61 -24.53
CA LEU A 139 23.39 5.34 -25.25
C LEU A 139 23.67 5.55 -26.75
N ASN A 140 24.23 4.53 -27.41
CA ASN A 140 24.44 4.56 -28.87
C ASN A 140 23.40 3.73 -29.65
N ASN A 141 22.73 2.79 -28.97
CA ASN A 141 21.75 1.90 -29.59
C ASN A 141 20.34 2.50 -29.57
N GLU A 142 19.72 2.68 -30.74
CA GLU A 142 18.40 3.31 -30.86
C GLU A 142 17.27 2.54 -30.17
N VAL A 143 17.31 1.21 -30.14
CA VAL A 143 16.29 0.39 -29.46
C VAL A 143 16.36 0.60 -27.95
N THR A 144 17.57 0.60 -27.38
CA THR A 144 17.75 0.85 -25.95
C THR A 144 17.42 2.31 -25.61
N LYS A 145 17.80 3.28 -26.44
CA LYS A 145 17.38 4.69 -26.28
C LYS A 145 15.87 4.81 -26.21
N MET A 146 15.16 4.12 -27.10
CA MET A 146 13.71 4.15 -27.14
C MET A 146 13.09 3.61 -25.85
N ILE A 147 13.60 2.50 -25.29
CA ILE A 147 13.12 1.95 -24.02
C ILE A 147 13.28 2.97 -22.89
N PHE A 148 14.45 3.60 -22.75
CA PHE A 148 14.67 4.61 -21.72
C PHE A 148 13.79 5.85 -21.93
N ARG A 149 13.55 6.28 -23.18
CA ARG A 149 12.59 7.35 -23.50
C ARG A 149 11.16 6.98 -23.15
N GLN A 150 10.74 5.73 -23.36
CA GLN A 150 9.42 5.23 -22.98
C GLN A 150 9.24 5.31 -21.46
N ILE A 151 10.20 4.78 -20.69
CA ILE A 151 10.14 4.80 -19.22
C ILE A 151 10.13 6.24 -18.69
N ALA A 152 10.96 7.12 -19.26
CA ALA A 152 10.95 8.54 -18.91
C ALA A 152 9.62 9.22 -19.24
N SER A 153 9.03 8.93 -20.41
CA SER A 153 7.71 9.45 -20.78
C SER A 153 6.64 9.00 -19.80
N ASP A 154 6.67 7.75 -19.36
CA ASP A 154 5.71 7.24 -18.36
C ASP A 154 5.91 7.88 -16.99
N SER A 155 7.17 8.10 -16.58
CA SER A 155 7.49 8.79 -15.33
C SER A 155 6.98 10.24 -15.35
N ILE A 156 7.09 10.95 -16.48
CA ILE A 156 6.47 12.28 -16.68
C ILE A 156 4.94 12.20 -16.57
N LYS A 157 4.31 11.24 -17.26
CA LYS A 157 2.85 11.04 -17.17
C LYS A 157 2.41 10.78 -15.73
N HIS A 158 3.16 9.98 -14.97
CA HIS A 158 2.86 9.71 -13.56
C HIS A 158 2.93 10.97 -12.71
N ALA A 159 3.99 11.78 -12.89
CA ALA A 159 4.11 13.07 -12.22
C ALA A 159 2.90 13.98 -12.53
N ASP A 160 2.47 14.06 -13.80
CA ASP A 160 1.31 14.85 -14.21
C ASP A 160 -0.01 14.36 -13.61
N ILE A 161 -0.21 13.05 -13.51
CA ILE A 161 -1.38 12.44 -12.87
C ILE A 161 -1.41 12.79 -11.37
N LEU A 162 -0.27 12.66 -10.69
CA LEU A 162 -0.14 12.97 -9.26
C LEU A 162 -0.36 14.47 -9.01
N MET A 163 0.18 15.34 -9.85
CA MET A 163 -0.02 16.79 -9.76
C MET A 163 -1.46 17.20 -10.05
N SER A 164 -2.10 16.60 -11.05
CA SER A 164 -3.53 16.76 -11.31
C SER A 164 -4.39 16.34 -10.11
N THR A 165 -4.02 15.24 -9.45
CA THR A 165 -4.69 14.75 -8.24
C THR A 165 -4.49 15.73 -7.07
N ILE A 166 -3.28 16.25 -6.88
CA ILE A 166 -2.99 17.29 -5.87
C ILE A 166 -3.85 18.53 -6.12
N ASN A 167 -3.91 19.01 -7.37
CA ASN A 167 -4.69 20.19 -7.73
C ASN A 167 -6.18 20.01 -7.43
N LEU A 168 -6.74 18.83 -7.69
CA LEU A 168 -8.13 18.50 -7.36
C LEU A 168 -8.35 18.42 -5.85
N LEU A 169 -7.39 17.85 -5.10
CA LEU A 169 -7.46 17.75 -3.64
C LEU A 169 -7.31 19.11 -2.97
N GLU A 170 -6.45 20.00 -3.48
CA GLU A 170 -6.19 21.34 -2.95
C GLU A 170 -7.40 22.28 -3.08
N ARG A 171 -8.24 22.11 -4.10
CA ARG A 171 -9.48 22.88 -4.27
C ARG A 171 -10.52 22.51 -3.19
N GLU A 172 -11.20 23.50 -2.63
CA GLU A 172 -12.21 23.30 -1.57
C GLU A 172 -13.62 23.00 -2.12
N GLN A 173 -13.88 23.33 -3.38
CA GLN A 173 -15.20 23.14 -3.99
C GLN A 173 -15.20 21.90 -4.86
N GLY A 174 -16.18 21.02 -4.63
CA GLY A 174 -16.38 19.75 -5.33
C GLY A 174 -16.60 19.95 -6.82
N GLN A 175 -15.50 20.08 -7.55
CA GLN A 175 -15.49 20.18 -9.01
C GLN A 175 -16.09 18.88 -9.56
N LYS A 176 -17.17 19.01 -10.33
CA LYS A 176 -17.81 17.84 -10.94
C LYS A 176 -16.81 17.22 -11.92
N ILE A 177 -16.41 15.98 -11.66
CA ILE A 177 -15.60 15.20 -12.60
C ILE A 177 -16.53 14.81 -13.73
N GLU A 178 -16.25 15.29 -14.93
CA GLU A 178 -17.02 14.92 -16.11
C GLU A 178 -16.62 13.51 -16.55
N VAL A 179 -17.62 12.64 -16.66
CA VAL A 179 -17.46 11.29 -17.21
C VAL A 179 -18.14 11.27 -18.58
N PRO A 180 -17.48 10.81 -19.65
CA PRO A 180 -18.09 10.70 -20.98
C PRO A 180 -19.34 9.82 -20.98
N ARG A 181 -20.21 10.02 -21.97
CA ARG A 181 -21.47 9.26 -22.05
C ARG A 181 -21.19 7.77 -22.29
N LYS A 182 -22.05 6.92 -21.73
CA LYS A 182 -21.90 5.46 -21.81
C LYS A 182 -21.73 4.93 -23.23
N HIS A 183 -22.48 5.46 -24.20
CA HIS A 183 -22.39 5.04 -25.60
C HIS A 183 -21.05 5.38 -26.27
N GLU A 184 -20.42 6.50 -25.89
CA GLU A 184 -19.09 6.90 -26.39
C GLU A 184 -18.02 5.96 -25.82
N LEU A 185 -18.08 5.69 -24.52
CA LEU A 185 -17.18 4.76 -23.84
C LEU A 185 -17.30 3.32 -24.37
N LEU A 186 -18.51 2.85 -24.68
CA LEU A 186 -18.73 1.54 -25.30
C LEU A 186 -18.12 1.45 -26.71
N SER A 187 -18.23 2.52 -27.50
CA SER A 187 -17.61 2.60 -28.83
C SER A 187 -16.08 2.55 -28.74
N LEU A 188 -15.49 3.25 -27.77
CA LEU A 188 -14.05 3.25 -27.52
C LEU A 188 -13.56 1.88 -27.00
N LEU A 189 -14.27 1.29 -26.03
CA LEU A 189 -13.92 -0.03 -25.49
C LEU A 189 -13.98 -1.11 -26.57
N LYS A 190 -15.00 -1.08 -27.43
CA LYS A 190 -15.13 -2.01 -28.55
C LYS A 190 -13.93 -1.92 -29.50
N LYS A 191 -13.46 -0.70 -29.81
CA LYS A 191 -12.26 -0.53 -30.65
C LYS A 191 -11.00 -1.11 -29.98
N GLU A 192 -10.82 -0.88 -28.68
CA GLU A 192 -9.68 -1.43 -27.93
C GLU A 192 -9.71 -2.97 -27.90
N GLU A 193 -10.88 -3.56 -27.68
CA GLU A 193 -11.07 -5.01 -27.67
C GLU A 193 -10.99 -5.65 -29.06
N GLU A 194 -11.36 -4.94 -30.12
CA GLU A 194 -11.17 -5.38 -31.51
C GLU A 194 -9.70 -5.34 -31.95
N ILE A 195 -8.91 -4.38 -31.46
CA ILE A 195 -7.44 -4.34 -31.66
C ILE A 195 -6.78 -5.56 -31.00
N HIS A 196 -7.27 -5.98 -29.83
CA HIS A 196 -6.82 -7.21 -29.16
C HIS A 196 -7.04 -8.51 -29.97
N ILE A 197 -7.88 -8.51 -31.02
CA ILE A 197 -8.08 -9.68 -31.90
C ILE A 197 -6.81 -9.98 -32.71
N HIS A 198 -5.98 -8.96 -32.98
CA HIS A 198 -4.70 -9.11 -33.68
C HIS A 198 -3.55 -9.25 -32.67
N SER A 199 -3.60 -10.28 -31.82
CA SER A 199 -2.58 -10.53 -30.81
C SER A 199 -1.17 -10.45 -31.41
N LEU A 200 -0.28 -9.68 -30.77
CA LEU A 200 1.13 -9.56 -31.15
C LEU A 200 1.93 -10.81 -30.77
N ASP A 201 1.29 -11.85 -30.21
CA ASP A 201 1.89 -13.17 -29.94
C ASP A 201 2.67 -13.71 -31.13
N LYS A 202 2.06 -13.70 -32.32
CA LYS A 202 2.74 -14.16 -33.54
C LYS A 202 3.93 -13.27 -33.89
N VAL A 203 3.84 -11.96 -33.66
CA VAL A 203 4.92 -11.02 -33.95
C VAL A 203 6.12 -11.28 -33.04
N LYS A 204 5.88 -11.54 -31.74
CA LYS A 204 6.93 -11.79 -30.74
C LYS A 204 7.85 -12.96 -31.11
N ASP A 205 7.32 -13.98 -31.78
CA ASP A 205 8.07 -15.17 -32.20
C ASP A 205 9.02 -14.92 -33.38
N PHE A 206 8.74 -13.89 -34.19
CA PHE A 206 9.58 -13.50 -35.33
C PHE A 206 10.58 -12.37 -35.01
N LEU A 207 10.56 -11.85 -33.78
CA LEU A 207 11.47 -10.77 -33.41
C LEU A 207 12.91 -11.31 -33.20
N PRO A 208 13.91 -10.72 -33.87
CA PRO A 208 15.27 -11.23 -33.85
C PRO A 208 16.00 -10.97 -32.52
N HIS A 209 15.48 -10.09 -31.65
CA HIS A 209 16.15 -9.67 -30.43
C HIS A 209 15.19 -9.57 -29.23
N LYS A 210 15.65 -10.04 -28.06
CA LYS A 210 14.85 -10.06 -26.82
C LYS A 210 14.36 -8.68 -26.39
N LEU A 211 15.13 -7.62 -26.63
CA LEU A 211 14.70 -6.24 -26.31
C LEU A 211 13.49 -5.78 -27.13
N LEU A 212 13.37 -6.22 -28.39
CA LEU A 212 12.20 -5.90 -29.21
C LEU A 212 10.95 -6.60 -28.65
N LYS A 213 11.12 -7.81 -28.12
CA LYS A 213 10.05 -8.52 -27.42
C LYS A 213 9.57 -7.76 -26.19
N VAL A 214 10.49 -7.22 -25.39
CA VAL A 214 10.14 -6.37 -24.22
C VAL A 214 9.31 -5.15 -24.64
N ILE A 215 9.66 -4.49 -25.75
CA ILE A 215 8.89 -3.35 -26.25
C ILE A 215 7.48 -3.75 -26.68
N VAL A 216 7.35 -4.87 -27.40
CA VAL A 216 6.04 -5.38 -27.82
C VAL A 216 5.18 -5.82 -26.63
N GLU A 217 5.79 -6.44 -25.62
CA GLU A 217 5.11 -6.78 -24.36
C GLU A 217 4.63 -5.53 -23.61
N SER A 218 5.39 -4.43 -23.65
CA SER A 218 4.97 -3.13 -23.09
C SER A 218 3.73 -2.58 -23.78
N VAL A 219 3.66 -2.68 -25.11
CA VAL A 219 2.48 -2.26 -25.88
C VAL A 219 1.26 -3.08 -25.47
N GLU A 220 1.38 -4.41 -25.40
CA GLU A 220 0.27 -5.27 -24.95
C GLU A 220 -0.19 -4.97 -23.51
N ALA A 221 0.73 -4.56 -22.64
CA ALA A 221 0.41 -4.17 -21.27
C ALA A 221 -0.39 -2.85 -21.24
N ASP A 222 -0.07 -1.89 -22.10
CA ASP A 222 -0.79 -0.63 -22.22
C ASP A 222 -2.22 -0.83 -22.77
N GLU A 223 -2.42 -1.66 -23.80
CA GLU A 223 -3.77 -1.97 -24.33
C GLU A 223 -4.68 -2.59 -23.23
N LYS A 224 -4.13 -3.51 -22.43
CA LYS A 224 -4.85 -4.10 -21.29
C LYS A 224 -5.20 -3.04 -20.23
N LYS A 225 -4.29 -2.10 -20.00
CA LYS A 225 -4.48 -0.98 -19.07
C LYS A 225 -5.56 -0.03 -19.60
N HIS A 226 -5.56 0.31 -20.87
CA HIS A 226 -6.59 1.15 -21.49
C HIS A 226 -7.98 0.52 -21.38
N ALA A 227 -8.12 -0.75 -21.75
CA ALA A 227 -9.38 -1.47 -21.62
C ALA A 227 -9.89 -1.48 -20.17
N LYS A 228 -8.98 -1.66 -19.20
CA LYS A 228 -9.31 -1.56 -17.76
C LYS A 228 -9.83 -0.16 -17.39
N ILE A 229 -9.15 0.90 -17.82
CA ILE A 229 -9.56 2.29 -17.54
C ILE A 229 -10.94 2.58 -18.15
N LEU A 230 -11.18 2.19 -19.40
CA LEU A 230 -12.46 2.37 -20.08
C LEU A 230 -13.61 1.64 -19.36
N ARG A 231 -13.37 0.41 -18.88
CA ARG A 231 -14.35 -0.33 -18.07
C ARG A 231 -14.66 0.36 -16.75
N SER A 232 -13.63 0.87 -16.05
CA SER A 232 -13.85 1.64 -14.81
C SER A 232 -14.62 2.94 -15.07
N LEU A 233 -14.39 3.62 -16.21
CA LEU A 233 -15.19 4.79 -16.59
C LEU A 233 -16.65 4.42 -16.90
N LEU A 234 -16.90 3.28 -17.53
CA LEU A 234 -18.26 2.78 -17.80
C LEU A 234 -19.06 2.50 -16.52
N GLU A 235 -18.40 2.01 -15.46
CA GLU A 235 -19.03 1.79 -14.15
C GLU A 235 -19.44 3.11 -13.46
N LEU A 236 -18.73 4.19 -13.78
CA LEU A 236 -18.97 5.53 -13.22
C LEU A 236 -19.85 6.41 -14.12
N ALA A 237 -20.12 5.99 -15.35
CA ALA A 237 -20.95 6.73 -16.29
C ALA A 237 -22.44 6.54 -15.93
N GLU A 238 -23.13 7.66 -15.72
CA GLU A 238 -24.60 7.71 -15.72
C GLU A 238 -25.12 7.43 -17.14
N GLU A 239 -26.40 7.01 -17.28
CA GLU A 239 -27.02 6.64 -18.57
C GLU A 239 -26.94 7.74 -19.65
#